data_AF-X1MID8-F1
#
_entry.id   AF-X1MID8-F1
#
_cell.length_a   1.000
_cell.length_b   1.000
_cell.length_c   1.000
_cell.angle_alpha   90.00
_cell.angle_beta   90.00
_cell.angle_gamma   90.00
#
_symmetry.space_group_name_H-M   'P 1'
#
loop_
_entity.id
_entity.type
_entity.pdbx_description
1 polymer ?
#
loop_
_entity_poly.entity_id
_entity_poly.type
_entity_poly.pdbx_seq_one_letter_code
_entity_poly.pdbx_strand_id
1 'polypeptide(L)'
;MALKTKEQYYQSLQKLHPTTYILGQKVDNPYEHPLIKPMVASVAKTYDLAHEPEGRKYLVAESKLIGEEVTRFVKFYESPDDLLAKVRMLRFLTQRIGTCFMRCTGMDAINSVGIEAYNCDQERGTKYWERLLTFVKQMQQ
;
A
#
# COMPACT_ATOMS: atom_id res chain seq x y z
N MET A 1 -8.01 2.65 11.92
CA MET A 1 -9.04 2.11 11.00
C MET A 1 -8.29 1.55 9.83
N ALA A 2 -8.33 0.24 9.64
CA ALA A 2 -7.57 -0.48 8.63
C ALA A 2 -7.78 0.03 7.19
N LEU A 3 -8.93 0.66 6.90
CA LEU A 3 -9.18 1.37 5.64
C LEU A 3 -9.21 2.89 5.84
N LYS A 4 -8.16 3.58 5.38
CA LYS A 4 -8.15 5.05 5.30
C LYS A 4 -9.11 5.54 4.21
N THR A 5 -9.75 6.69 4.41
CA THR A 5 -10.45 7.40 3.33
C THR A 5 -9.47 8.21 2.48
N LYS A 6 -9.93 8.70 1.34
CA LYS A 6 -9.17 9.61 0.46
C LYS A 6 -8.73 10.88 1.22
N GLU A 7 -9.60 11.44 2.03
CA GLU A 7 -9.37 12.64 2.84
C GLU A 7 -8.32 12.36 3.92
N GLN A 8 -8.43 11.22 4.60
CA GLN A 8 -7.45 10.79 5.60
C GLN A 8 -6.08 10.55 4.97
N TYR A 9 -6.02 10.04 3.74
CA TYR A 9 -4.77 9.93 2.99
C TYR A 9 -4.16 11.32 2.75
N TYR A 10 -4.92 12.29 2.21
CA TYR A 10 -4.42 13.66 2.03
C TYR A 10 -3.97 14.32 3.34
N GLN A 11 -4.74 14.18 4.42
CA GLN A 11 -4.36 14.67 5.75
C GLN A 11 -3.04 14.03 6.25
N SER A 12 -2.81 12.75 5.92
CA SER A 12 -1.56 12.09 6.31
C SER A 12 -0.32 12.66 5.61
N LEU A 13 -0.48 13.21 4.39
CA LEU A 13 0.62 13.83 3.65
C LEU A 13 1.07 15.16 4.27
N GLN A 14 0.15 15.89 4.91
CA GLN A 14 0.47 17.14 5.62
C GLN A 14 1.42 16.92 6.80
N LYS A 15 1.47 15.69 7.33
CA LYS A 15 2.38 15.30 8.41
C LYS A 15 3.77 14.91 7.91
N LEU A 16 3.95 14.80 6.59
CA LEU A 16 5.21 14.40 5.97
C LEU A 16 5.95 15.65 5.47
N HIS A 17 7.16 15.86 5.99
CA HIS A 17 8.06 16.92 5.53
C HIS A 17 9.38 16.32 5.01
N PRO A 18 9.34 15.51 3.94
CA PRO A 18 10.56 14.94 3.37
C PRO A 18 11.41 16.07 2.79
N THR A 19 12.71 16.01 3.02
CA THR A 19 13.65 16.92 2.34
C THR A 19 13.59 16.66 0.84
N THR A 20 12.99 17.60 0.10
CA THR A 20 12.67 17.42 -1.32
C THR A 20 13.22 18.56 -2.14
N TYR A 21 13.81 18.22 -3.29
CA TYR A 21 14.28 19.19 -4.27
C TYR A 21 13.61 18.93 -5.61
N ILE A 22 13.06 19.98 -6.22
CA ILE A 22 12.41 19.93 -7.54
C ILE A 22 13.05 21.01 -8.40
N LEU A 23 13.58 20.63 -9.57
CA LEU A 23 14.26 21.54 -10.49
C LEU A 23 15.37 22.39 -9.83
N GLY A 24 16.13 21.77 -8.91
CA GLY A 24 17.23 22.41 -8.19
C GLY A 24 16.82 23.28 -6.99
N GLN A 25 15.52 23.39 -6.68
CA GLN A 25 15.02 24.18 -5.56
C GLN A 25 14.47 23.30 -4.45
N LYS A 26 14.74 23.65 -3.18
CA LYS A 26 14.14 22.97 -2.03
C LYS A 26 12.64 23.30 -1.96
N VAL A 27 11.80 22.29 -1.77
CA VAL A 27 10.34 22.40 -1.70
C VAL A 27 9.84 21.85 -0.36
N ASP A 28 9.13 22.68 0.40
CA ASP A 28 8.66 22.32 1.74
C ASP A 28 7.46 21.36 1.73
N ASN A 29 6.51 21.57 0.81
CA ASN A 29 5.28 20.77 0.67
C ASN A 29 5.21 20.10 -0.72
N PRO A 30 6.03 19.06 -0.96
CA PRO A 30 6.14 18.45 -2.28
C PRO A 30 4.83 17.82 -2.76
N TYR A 31 3.94 17.39 -1.85
CA TYR A 31 2.65 16.80 -2.21
C TYR A 31 1.67 17.79 -2.88
N GLU A 32 1.89 19.10 -2.72
CA GLU A 32 1.09 20.15 -3.36
C GLU A 32 1.70 20.62 -4.68
N HIS A 33 2.97 20.30 -4.94
CA HIS A 33 3.70 20.78 -6.11
C HIS A 33 3.02 20.32 -7.41
N PRO A 34 2.83 21.18 -8.43
CA PRO A 34 2.10 20.84 -9.65
C PRO A 34 2.60 19.59 -10.39
N LEU A 35 3.91 19.32 -10.34
CA LEU A 35 4.52 18.12 -10.94
C LEU A 35 4.26 16.82 -10.15
N ILE A 36 3.88 16.91 -8.88
CA ILE A 36 3.72 15.77 -7.97
C ILE A 36 2.24 15.51 -7.65
N LYS A 37 1.45 16.57 -7.51
CA LYS A 37 0.02 16.52 -7.18
C LYS A 37 -0.78 15.52 -8.03
N PRO A 38 -0.57 15.37 -9.36
CA PRO A 38 -1.27 14.36 -10.16
C PRO A 38 -1.00 12.94 -9.68
N MET A 39 0.26 12.60 -9.36
CA MET A 39 0.62 11.27 -8.84
C MET A 39 0.03 11.03 -7.46
N VAL A 40 0.02 12.05 -6.59
CA VAL A 40 -0.66 11.99 -5.30
C VAL A 40 -2.14 11.70 -5.47
N ALA A 41 -2.80 12.35 -6.44
CA ALA A 41 -4.21 12.12 -6.74
C ALA A 41 -4.48 10.68 -7.24
N SER A 42 -3.57 10.10 -8.02
CA SER A 42 -3.66 8.70 -8.45
C SER A 42 -3.62 7.73 -7.27
N VAL A 43 -2.74 7.96 -6.29
CA VAL A 43 -2.70 7.17 -5.05
C VAL A 43 -3.99 7.38 -4.25
N ALA A 44 -4.44 8.63 -4.12
CA ALA A 44 -5.66 8.98 -3.40
C ALA A 44 -6.90 8.26 -3.98
N LYS A 45 -6.98 8.11 -5.30
CA LYS A 45 -8.08 7.40 -5.96
C LYS A 45 -8.12 5.90 -5.58
N THR A 46 -7.01 5.28 -5.19
CA THR A 46 -7.04 3.89 -4.65
C THR A 46 -7.79 3.78 -3.33
N TYR A 47 -7.70 4.81 -2.47
CA TYR A 47 -8.44 4.86 -1.21
C TYR A 47 -9.92 5.08 -1.48
N ASP A 48 -10.24 6.04 -2.35
CA ASP A 48 -11.62 6.35 -2.78
C ASP A 48 -12.34 5.11 -3.33
N LEU A 49 -11.73 4.42 -4.31
CA LEU A 49 -12.27 3.21 -4.91
C LEU A 49 -12.45 2.06 -3.92
N ALA A 50 -11.70 2.01 -2.82
CA ALA A 50 -11.82 0.96 -1.82
C ALA A 50 -13.11 1.10 -0.98
N HIS A 51 -13.72 2.29 -0.97
CA HIS A 51 -15.01 2.57 -0.32
C HIS A 51 -16.20 2.45 -1.28
N GLU A 52 -15.97 2.36 -2.59
CA GLU A 52 -17.04 2.11 -3.58
C GLU A 52 -17.49 0.63 -3.54
N PRO A 53 -18.79 0.30 -3.64
CA PRO A 53 -19.29 -1.08 -3.54
C PRO A 53 -18.64 -2.07 -4.51
N GLU A 54 -18.35 -1.64 -5.74
CA GLU A 54 -17.66 -2.47 -6.73
C GLU A 54 -16.18 -2.60 -6.40
N GLY A 55 -15.51 -1.49 -6.10
CA GLY A 55 -14.07 -1.47 -5.84
C GLY A 55 -13.70 -2.22 -4.57
N ARG A 56 -14.55 -2.22 -3.55
CA ARG A 56 -14.36 -2.99 -2.32
C ARG A 56 -14.15 -4.49 -2.58
N LYS A 57 -14.84 -5.08 -3.57
CA LYS A 57 -14.67 -6.49 -3.98
C LYS A 57 -13.25 -6.81 -4.44
N TYR A 58 -12.56 -5.82 -5.03
CA TYR A 58 -11.22 -5.97 -5.58
C TYR A 58 -10.14 -5.46 -4.64
N LEU A 59 -10.41 -4.42 -3.85
CA LEU A 59 -9.40 -3.67 -3.10
C LEU A 59 -9.32 -4.06 -1.63
N VAL A 60 -10.34 -4.73 -1.10
CA VAL A 60 -10.47 -5.06 0.32
C VAL A 60 -10.48 -6.58 0.49
N ALA A 61 -9.85 -7.04 1.57
CA ALA A 61 -9.84 -8.44 1.99
C ALA A 61 -9.63 -8.52 3.50
N GLU A 62 -10.05 -9.62 4.10
CA GLU A 62 -9.75 -9.92 5.50
C GLU A 62 -8.25 -10.23 5.66
N SER A 63 -7.63 -9.66 6.68
CA SER A 63 -6.27 -10.00 7.09
C SER A 63 -6.31 -10.94 8.28
N LYS A 64 -5.84 -12.18 8.11
CA LYS A 64 -5.66 -13.13 9.24
C LYS A 64 -4.67 -12.64 10.29
N LEU A 65 -3.82 -11.67 9.94
CA LEU A 65 -2.82 -11.12 10.83
C LEU A 65 -3.42 -10.27 11.96
N ILE A 66 -4.55 -9.60 11.68
CA ILE A 66 -5.23 -8.71 12.64
C ILE A 66 -6.73 -9.00 12.82
N GLY A 67 -7.34 -9.87 12.00
CA GLY A 67 -8.76 -10.21 12.07
C GLY A 67 -9.70 -9.10 11.56
N GLU A 68 -9.18 -8.14 10.78
CA GLU A 68 -9.94 -7.01 10.26
C GLU A 68 -9.81 -6.93 8.73
N GLU A 69 -10.71 -6.15 8.12
CA GLU A 69 -10.64 -5.85 6.69
C GLU A 69 -9.56 -4.81 6.39
N VAL A 70 -8.63 -5.18 5.51
CA VAL A 70 -7.53 -4.32 5.09
C VAL A 70 -7.60 -4.10 3.59
N THR A 71 -6.91 -3.07 3.12
CA THR A 71 -6.61 -2.96 1.69
C THR A 71 -5.64 -4.08 1.27
N ARG A 72 -5.92 -4.73 0.13
CA ARG A 72 -5.06 -5.80 -0.41
C ARG A 72 -3.61 -5.37 -0.64
N PHE A 73 -3.35 -4.07 -0.80
CA PHE A 73 -1.99 -3.52 -0.91
C PHE A 73 -1.10 -3.81 0.30
N VAL A 74 -1.66 -4.16 1.46
CA VAL A 74 -0.90 -4.49 2.68
C VAL A 74 -1.22 -5.88 3.22
N LYS A 75 -1.87 -6.74 2.42
CA LYS A 75 -2.18 -8.14 2.78
C LYS A 75 -1.10 -9.06 2.22
N PHE A 76 -0.69 -10.06 3.01
CA PHE A 76 0.13 -11.17 2.53
C PHE A 76 -0.67 -12.07 1.56
N TYR A 77 0.02 -12.62 0.57
CA TYR A 77 -0.50 -13.67 -0.30
C TYR A 77 -0.47 -15.00 0.46
N GLU A 78 -1.62 -15.64 0.58
CA GLU A 78 -1.76 -16.90 1.31
C GLU A 78 -2.15 -18.05 0.38
N SER A 79 -2.43 -17.76 -0.89
CA SER A 79 -2.85 -18.75 -1.89
C SER A 79 -2.60 -18.24 -3.33
N PRO A 80 -2.64 -19.13 -4.34
CA PRO A 80 -2.68 -18.73 -5.74
C PRO A 80 -3.85 -17.80 -6.08
N ASP A 81 -4.99 -17.92 -5.37
CA ASP A 81 -6.13 -17.03 -5.56
C ASP A 81 -5.83 -15.59 -5.16
N ASP A 82 -4.99 -15.36 -4.15
CA ASP A 82 -4.52 -14.01 -3.81
C ASP A 82 -3.67 -13.40 -4.93
N LEU A 83 -2.86 -14.22 -5.62
CA LEU A 83 -2.07 -13.78 -6.78
C LEU A 83 -2.98 -13.43 -7.96
N LEU A 84 -4.03 -14.21 -8.22
CA LEU A 84 -5.03 -13.89 -9.23
C LEU A 84 -5.85 -12.65 -8.85
N ALA A 85 -6.19 -12.50 -7.57
CA ALA A 85 -6.89 -11.34 -7.04
C ALA A 85 -6.06 -10.06 -7.20
N LYS A 86 -4.73 -10.13 -7.00
CA LYS A 86 -3.80 -9.04 -7.32
C LYS A 86 -3.96 -8.61 -8.78
N VAL A 87 -3.87 -9.52 -9.74
CA VAL A 87 -3.96 -9.18 -11.17
C VAL A 87 -5.30 -8.52 -11.50
N ARG A 88 -6.41 -9.06 -10.96
CA ARG A 88 -7.75 -8.50 -11.15
C ARG A 88 -7.89 -7.10 -10.53
N MET A 89 -7.36 -6.90 -9.32
CA MET A 89 -7.31 -5.60 -8.63
C MET A 89 -6.51 -4.57 -9.44
N LEU A 90 -5.33 -4.93 -9.93
CA LEU A 90 -4.49 -4.03 -10.71
C LEU A 90 -5.17 -3.64 -12.03
N ARG A 91 -5.82 -4.59 -12.72
CA ARG A 91 -6.62 -4.29 -13.92
C ARG A 91 -7.77 -3.33 -13.61
N PHE A 92 -8.52 -3.57 -12.53
CA PHE A 92 -9.62 -2.71 -12.09
C PHE A 92 -9.16 -1.27 -11.85
N LEU A 93 -8.02 -1.09 -11.17
CA LEU A 93 -7.44 0.22 -10.89
C LEU A 93 -6.93 0.92 -12.16
N THR A 94 -6.19 0.20 -13.01
CA THR A 94 -5.65 0.78 -14.26
C THR A 94 -6.75 1.33 -15.16
N GLN A 95 -7.88 0.62 -15.28
CA GLN A 95 -9.03 1.07 -16.08
C GLN A 95 -9.72 2.34 -15.55
N ARG A 96 -9.54 2.66 -14.26
CA ARG A 96 -10.21 3.79 -13.58
C ARG A 96 -9.29 4.98 -13.31
N ILE A 97 -7.99 4.73 -13.17
CA ILE A 97 -6.99 5.76 -12.82
C ILE A 97 -6.24 6.24 -14.06
N GLY A 98 -6.00 5.37 -15.05
CA GLY A 98 -5.32 5.74 -16.29
C GLY A 98 -3.82 6.07 -16.14
N THR A 99 -3.21 5.77 -14.99
CA THR A 99 -1.77 5.97 -14.74
C THR A 99 -1.30 5.07 -13.58
N CYS A 100 -0.01 5.16 -13.23
CA CYS A 100 0.56 4.47 -12.08
C CYS A 100 -0.01 5.01 -10.76
N PHE A 101 -0.45 4.11 -9.88
CA PHE A 101 -0.99 4.42 -8.55
C PHE A 101 -0.03 4.02 -7.41
N MET A 102 1.23 3.69 -7.73
CA MET A 102 2.41 3.61 -6.85
C MET A 102 2.35 2.70 -5.60
N ARG A 103 1.24 1.99 -5.34
CA ARG A 103 1.08 1.14 -4.15
C ARG A 103 1.44 -0.34 -4.39
N CYS A 104 1.57 -0.77 -5.64
CA CYS A 104 1.86 -2.17 -5.97
C CYS A 104 3.29 -2.59 -5.59
N THR A 105 4.27 -1.69 -5.65
CA THR A 105 5.66 -1.98 -5.25
C THR A 105 5.77 -2.31 -3.77
N GLY A 106 5.07 -1.57 -2.90
CA GLY A 106 5.02 -1.87 -1.46
C GLY A 106 4.36 -3.22 -1.16
N MET A 107 3.26 -3.53 -1.84
CA MET A 107 2.58 -4.83 -1.73
C MET A 107 3.51 -5.99 -2.11
N ASP A 108 4.22 -5.86 -3.23
CA ASP A 108 5.13 -6.91 -3.72
C ASP A 108 6.37 -7.03 -2.83
N ALA A 109 6.90 -5.91 -2.33
CA ALA A 109 8.04 -5.88 -1.42
C ALA A 109 7.72 -6.55 -0.07
N ILE A 110 6.56 -6.28 0.53
CA ILE A 110 6.15 -6.93 1.79
C ILE A 110 6.14 -8.46 1.62
N ASN A 111 5.60 -8.94 0.50
CA ASN A 111 5.51 -10.37 0.23
C ASN A 111 6.89 -10.99 -0.07
N SER A 112 7.72 -10.37 -0.90
CA SER A 112 9.05 -10.90 -1.23
C SER A 112 10.00 -10.88 -0.04
N VAL A 113 10.04 -9.77 0.71
CA VAL A 113 10.82 -9.66 1.94
C VAL A 113 10.32 -10.66 2.98
N GLY A 114 9.03 -10.95 3.04
CA GLY A 114 8.47 -11.95 3.94
C GLY A 114 9.01 -13.35 3.71
N ILE A 115 9.12 -13.79 2.45
CA ILE A 115 9.68 -15.09 2.07
C ILE A 115 11.14 -15.17 2.54
N GLU A 116 11.95 -14.16 2.20
CA GLU A 116 13.38 -14.18 2.53
C GLU A 116 13.65 -13.99 4.03
N ALA A 117 12.85 -13.17 4.72
CA ALA A 117 12.94 -13.03 6.17
C ALA A 117 12.65 -14.36 6.88
N TYR A 118 11.64 -15.10 6.42
CA TYR A 118 11.31 -16.42 6.97
C TYR A 118 12.43 -17.43 6.70
N ASN A 119 12.92 -17.53 5.46
CA ASN A 119 14.00 -18.44 5.09
C ASN A 119 15.28 -18.16 5.89
N CYS A 120 15.64 -16.88 6.03
CA CYS A 120 16.79 -16.45 6.81
C CYS A 120 16.66 -16.83 8.30
N ASP A 121 15.46 -16.67 8.88
CA ASP A 121 15.20 -17.08 10.27
C ASP A 121 15.33 -18.61 10.45
N GLN A 122 14.89 -19.42 9.48
CA GLN A 122 15.05 -20.87 9.52
C GLN A 122 16.53 -21.30 9.45
N GLU A 123 17.33 -20.65 8.60
CA GLU A 123 18.73 -21.00 8.40
C GLU A 123 19.65 -20.46 9.50
N ARG A 124 19.37 -19.24 9.99
CA ARG A 124 20.31 -18.46 10.83
C ARG A 124 19.83 -18.22 12.25
N GLY A 125 18.62 -18.67 12.61
CA GLY A 125 18.05 -18.45 13.94
C GLY A 125 17.78 -16.98 14.27
N THR A 126 17.63 -16.13 13.24
CA THR A 126 17.27 -14.73 13.39
C THR A 126 15.77 -14.56 13.69
N LYS A 127 15.30 -13.31 13.80
CA LYS A 127 13.89 -12.97 14.09
C LYS A 127 13.35 -11.90 13.14
N TYR A 128 13.76 -11.91 11.89
CA TYR A 128 13.33 -10.94 10.89
C TYR A 128 11.86 -11.08 10.53
N TRP A 129 11.34 -12.31 10.47
CA TRP A 129 9.94 -12.57 10.19
C TRP A 129 9.03 -11.96 11.27
N GLU A 130 9.36 -12.13 12.55
CA GLU A 130 8.62 -11.53 13.67
C GLU A 130 8.59 -9.99 13.61
N ARG A 131 9.74 -9.38 13.26
CA ARG A 131 9.85 -7.93 13.07
C ARG A 131 9.01 -7.46 11.89
N LEU A 132 9.02 -8.20 10.78
CA LEU A 132 8.20 -7.88 9.61
C LEU A 132 6.71 -8.00 9.93
N LEU A 133 6.28 -9.07 10.60
CA LEU A 133 4.88 -9.22 11.04
C LEU A 133 4.44 -8.04 11.90
N THR A 134 5.30 -7.58 12.81
CA THR A 134 5.05 -6.40 13.65
C THR A 134 4.88 -5.13 12.81
N PHE A 135 5.77 -4.91 11.84
CA PHE A 135 5.68 -3.77 10.92
C PHE A 135 4.40 -3.80 10.06
N VAL A 136 4.06 -4.97 9.49
CA VAL A 136 2.85 -5.12 8.67
C VAL A 136 1.58 -4.95 9.53
N LYS A 137 1.56 -5.44 10.78
CA LYS A 137 0.46 -5.17 11.73
C LYS A 137 0.26 -3.66 11.94
N GLN A 138 1.34 -2.92 12.16
CA GLN A 138 1.28 -1.45 12.31
C GLN A 138 0.76 -0.76 11.05
N MET A 139 1.10 -1.25 9.86
CA MET A 139 0.58 -0.71 8.60
C MET A 139 -0.90 -1.00 8.37
N GLN A 140 -1.41 -2.11 8.92
CA GLN A 140 -2.80 -2.53 8.75
C GLN A 140 -3.78 -1.87 9.73
N GLN A 141 -3.32 -1.13 10.75
CA GLN A 141 -4.15 -0.49 11.79
C GLN A 141 -4.30 1.03 11.59
#